data_AF-A0A8H5K3H1-F1
#
_entry.id   AF-A0A8H5K3H1-F1
#
_cell.length_a   1.000
_cell.length_b   1.000
_cell.length_c   1.000
_cell.angle_alpha   90.00
_cell.angle_beta   90.00
_cell.angle_gamma   90.00
#
_symmetry.space_group_name_H-M   'P 1'
#
loop_
_entity.id
_entity.type
_entity.pdbx_description
1 polymer ?
#
loop_
_entity_poly.entity_id
_entity_poly.type
_entity_poly.pdbx_seq_one_letter_code
_entity_poly.pdbx_strand_id
1 'polypeptide(L)'
;MSRTTRSTAKRLTRLQPSSPSPTPSPATTPETKLFPTPSSFESYLSQNHSTNQSGLWLKIAKKNSPIPSITYDQALDTALCYGWIDGQRKALDATHFIQRFTPRRKKSLWSQRNVDKIAVLIAAGRMKPAGLAEVDAAREDGRWERAYSSSSNVTVPEDFERAFFMEVGDGEEAGDEEEEDRAVC
;
A
#
# COMPACT_ATOMS: atom_id res chain seq x y z
N MET A 1 3.26 -72.77 28.61
CA MET A 1 2.92 -71.71 29.57
C MET A 1 3.86 -70.53 29.35
N SER A 2 3.32 -69.30 29.41
CA SER A 2 4.02 -67.99 29.54
C SER A 2 4.61 -67.39 28.24
N ARG A 3 3.90 -66.49 27.52
CA ARG A 3 3.60 -65.04 27.72
C ARG A 3 4.79 -64.07 27.52
N THR A 4 4.79 -63.42 26.35
CA THR A 4 4.95 -61.98 26.02
C THR A 4 5.71 -61.05 26.97
N THR A 5 6.67 -60.28 26.44
CA THR A 5 6.65 -58.80 26.48
C THR A 5 7.54 -58.16 25.41
N ARG A 6 6.96 -57.21 24.66
CA ARG A 6 7.63 -56.28 23.73
C ARG A 6 7.89 -55.00 24.50
N SER A 7 9.15 -54.66 24.73
CA SER A 7 9.54 -53.40 25.40
C SER A 7 9.57 -52.25 24.40
N THR A 8 8.59 -51.35 24.49
CA THR A 8 8.56 -50.10 23.71
C THR A 8 9.22 -49.01 24.54
N ALA A 9 10.46 -48.64 24.20
CA ALA A 9 11.14 -47.50 24.80
C ALA A 9 10.53 -46.19 24.26
N LYS A 10 9.89 -45.42 25.16
CA LYS A 10 9.27 -44.12 24.88
C LYS A 10 10.38 -43.08 24.68
N ARG A 11 10.44 -42.48 23.49
CA ARG A 11 11.35 -41.38 23.16
C ARG A 11 11.00 -40.14 24.01
N LEU A 12 11.87 -39.80 24.95
CA LEU A 12 11.78 -38.55 25.73
C LEU A 12 12.19 -37.38 24.84
N THR A 13 11.21 -36.65 24.33
CA THR A 13 11.42 -35.38 23.61
C THR A 13 11.83 -34.32 24.64
N ARG A 14 13.08 -33.87 24.57
CA ARG A 14 13.57 -32.71 25.32
C ARG A 14 12.83 -31.45 24.82
N LEU A 15 11.93 -30.91 25.63
CA LEU A 15 11.31 -29.61 25.38
C LEU A 15 12.42 -28.55 25.39
N GLN A 16 12.64 -27.89 24.25
CA GLN A 16 13.49 -26.70 24.20
C GLN A 16 12.74 -25.52 24.83
N PRO A 17 13.41 -24.67 25.62
CA PRO A 17 12.81 -23.42 26.06
C PRO A 17 12.58 -22.54 24.83
N SER A 18 11.32 -22.18 24.58
CA SER A 18 10.94 -21.23 23.55
C SER A 18 11.60 -19.89 23.83
N SER A 19 12.42 -19.40 22.89
CA SER A 19 12.93 -18.04 22.90
C SER A 19 11.76 -17.06 23.07
N PRO A 20 11.85 -16.05 23.96
CA PRO A 20 10.81 -15.05 24.03
C PRO A 20 10.75 -14.31 22.69
N SER A 21 9.57 -14.30 22.07
CA SER A 21 9.25 -13.41 20.95
C SER A 21 9.71 -11.98 21.29
N PRO A 22 10.26 -11.21 20.32
CA PRO A 22 10.57 -9.82 20.57
C PRO A 22 9.30 -9.11 21.02
N THR A 23 9.35 -8.56 22.23
CA THR A 23 8.31 -7.70 22.79
C THR A 23 7.94 -6.63 21.77
N PRO A 24 6.64 -6.37 21.51
CA PRO A 24 6.26 -5.21 20.72
C PRO A 24 6.70 -3.96 21.50
N SER A 25 7.69 -3.24 20.96
CA SER A 25 8.08 -1.92 21.41
C SER A 25 6.83 -1.04 21.59
N PRO A 26 6.78 -0.15 22.60
CA PRO A 26 5.62 0.70 22.84
C PRO A 26 5.26 1.41 21.54
N ALA A 27 3.98 1.36 21.18
CA ALA A 27 3.44 1.91 19.95
C ALA A 27 3.81 3.40 19.84
N THR A 28 4.96 3.67 19.23
CA THR A 28 5.47 5.01 19.05
C THR A 28 4.60 5.65 17.99
N THR A 29 3.68 6.51 18.42
CA THR A 29 2.81 7.24 17.52
C THR A 29 3.69 8.01 16.53
N PRO A 30 3.53 7.79 15.21
CA PRO A 30 4.32 8.51 14.22
C PRO A 30 4.05 10.01 14.29
N GLU A 31 5.12 10.79 14.31
CA GLU A 31 5.08 12.26 14.34
C GLU A 31 4.37 12.81 13.10
N THR A 32 3.71 13.97 13.22
CA THR A 32 3.14 14.71 12.08
C THR A 32 3.95 15.97 11.80
N LYS A 33 4.48 16.12 10.58
CA LYS A 33 5.32 17.28 10.18
C LYS A 33 4.91 17.86 8.84
N LEU A 34 5.11 19.16 8.65
CA LEU A 34 4.99 19.86 7.37
C LEU A 34 6.38 20.23 6.85
N PHE A 35 6.62 20.02 5.57
CA PHE A 35 7.86 20.41 4.90
C PHE A 35 7.56 21.36 3.75
N PRO A 36 8.13 22.58 3.75
CA PRO A 36 7.89 23.55 2.68
C PRO A 36 8.42 23.12 1.32
N THR A 37 9.55 22.39 1.29
CA THR A 37 10.26 22.04 0.05
C THR A 37 10.78 20.59 0.04
N PRO A 38 11.05 20.02 -1.16
CA PRO A 38 11.72 18.72 -1.28
C PRO A 38 13.02 18.63 -0.48
N SER A 39 13.85 19.68 -0.53
CA SER A 39 15.12 19.72 0.19
C SER A 39 14.95 19.68 1.71
N SER A 40 13.92 20.33 2.26
CA SER A 40 13.64 20.25 3.70
C SER A 40 13.23 18.84 4.15
N PHE A 41 12.50 18.11 3.29
CA PHE A 41 12.15 16.71 3.56
C PHE A 41 13.35 15.77 3.37
N GLU A 42 14.19 16.01 2.37
CA GLU A 42 15.46 15.29 2.16
C GLU A 42 16.37 15.41 3.38
N SER A 43 16.55 16.63 3.92
CA SER A 43 17.34 16.86 5.13
C SER A 43 16.79 16.15 6.37
N TYR A 44 15.47 15.98 6.46
CA TYR A 44 14.88 15.18 7.54
C TYR A 44 15.18 13.70 7.34
N LEU A 45 14.96 13.18 6.13
CA LEU A 45 15.21 11.77 5.84
C LEU A 45 16.68 11.41 6.02
N SER A 46 17.62 12.25 5.57
CA SER A 46 19.06 11.99 5.74
C SER A 46 19.48 11.75 7.20
N GLN A 47 18.78 12.34 8.16
CA GLN A 47 19.05 12.20 9.59
C GLN A 47 18.24 11.09 10.26
N ASN A 48 17.05 10.78 9.74
CA ASN A 48 16.06 9.96 10.45
C ASN A 48 15.66 8.67 9.73
N HIS A 49 16.08 8.45 8.48
CA HIS A 49 15.57 7.34 7.66
C HIS A 49 15.87 5.95 8.25
N SER A 50 16.96 5.79 9.00
CA SER A 50 17.39 4.54 9.60
C SER A 50 16.84 4.33 11.02
N THR A 51 16.64 5.40 11.77
CA THR A 51 16.22 5.36 13.18
C THR A 51 14.71 5.40 13.35
N ASN A 52 13.99 6.12 12.48
CA ASN A 52 12.54 6.27 12.58
C ASN A 52 11.79 5.13 11.88
N GLN A 53 11.62 4.01 12.58
CA GLN A 53 10.88 2.85 12.08
C GLN A 53 9.35 2.97 12.22
N SER A 54 8.84 3.86 13.06
CA SER A 54 7.39 4.12 13.18
C SER A 54 6.86 4.92 11.98
N GLY A 55 7.73 5.65 11.31
CA GLY A 55 7.45 6.48 10.13
C GLY A 55 7.02 7.89 10.51
N LEU A 56 6.44 8.58 9.54
CA LEU A 56 6.06 9.99 9.63
C LEU A 56 4.71 10.21 8.94
N TRP A 57 3.85 11.03 9.53
CA TRP A 57 2.74 11.67 8.84
C TRP A 57 3.20 13.00 8.23
N LEU A 58 3.22 13.07 6.91
CA LEU A 58 3.56 14.28 6.18
C LEU A 58 2.28 15.10 5.93
N LYS A 59 2.22 16.32 6.47
CA LYS A 59 1.15 17.30 6.17
C LYS A 59 1.43 17.95 4.82
N ILE A 60 0.52 17.74 3.87
CA ILE A 60 0.59 18.23 2.49
C ILE A 60 -0.56 19.20 2.23
N ALA A 61 -0.22 20.37 1.70
CA ALA A 61 -1.12 21.42 1.28
C ALA A 61 -1.98 20.95 0.09
N LYS A 62 -3.28 21.22 0.16
CA LYS A 62 -4.20 21.17 -0.99
C LYS A 62 -4.01 22.41 -1.84
N LYS A 63 -4.57 22.40 -3.07
CA LYS A 63 -4.46 23.49 -4.05
C LYS A 63 -4.85 24.88 -3.49
N ASN A 64 -5.80 24.93 -2.55
CA ASN A 64 -6.33 26.18 -1.98
C ASN A 64 -5.67 26.55 -0.64
N SER A 65 -4.57 25.92 -0.26
CA SER A 65 -3.89 26.25 0.99
C SER A 65 -3.14 27.58 0.88
N PRO A 66 -3.26 28.48 1.86
CA PRO A 66 -2.41 29.68 1.92
C PRO A 66 -0.96 29.36 2.29
N ILE A 67 -0.71 28.17 2.86
CA ILE A 67 0.62 27.72 3.28
C ILE A 67 1.11 26.68 2.27
N PRO A 68 2.20 26.96 1.51
CA PRO A 68 2.76 26.00 0.58
C PRO A 68 3.47 24.86 1.31
N SER A 69 3.43 23.67 0.71
CA SER A 69 4.22 22.52 1.14
C SER A 69 4.80 21.81 -0.07
N ILE A 70 5.71 20.87 0.19
CA ILE A 70 6.09 19.84 -0.78
C ILE A 70 4.84 19.16 -1.36
N THR A 71 4.86 18.88 -2.66
CA THR A 71 3.79 18.09 -3.31
C THR A 71 3.92 16.61 -2.96
N TYR A 72 2.84 15.85 -3.13
CA TYR A 72 2.87 14.39 -2.91
C TYR A 72 3.91 13.69 -3.80
N ASP A 73 3.98 14.03 -5.09
CA ASP A 73 4.92 13.36 -6.00
C ASP A 73 6.37 13.67 -5.66
N GLN A 74 6.68 14.92 -5.30
CA GLN A 74 8.00 15.28 -4.80
C GLN A 74 8.34 14.54 -3.49
N ALA A 75 7.38 14.41 -2.57
CA ALA A 75 7.58 13.67 -1.33
C ALA A 75 7.82 12.19 -1.59
N LEU A 76 7.07 11.59 -2.50
CA LEU A 76 7.24 10.19 -2.89
C LEU A 76 8.62 9.96 -3.52
N ASP A 77 9.03 10.81 -4.46
CA ASP A 77 10.34 10.68 -5.11
C ASP A 77 11.48 10.79 -4.10
N THR A 78 11.41 11.75 -3.17
CA THR A 78 12.39 11.86 -2.07
C THR A 78 12.34 10.63 -1.16
N ALA A 79 11.16 10.15 -0.78
CA ALA A 79 11.03 8.95 0.07
C ALA A 79 11.66 7.71 -0.57
N LEU A 80 11.41 7.49 -1.87
CA LEU A 80 11.98 6.36 -2.62
C LEU A 80 13.51 6.40 -2.63
N CYS A 81 14.12 7.59 -2.72
CA CYS A 81 15.58 7.74 -2.66
C CYS A 81 16.19 7.20 -1.35
N TYR A 82 15.43 7.17 -0.25
CA TYR A 82 15.86 6.67 1.07
C TYR A 82 15.31 5.28 1.42
N GLY A 83 14.66 4.59 0.48
CA GLY A 83 14.04 3.28 0.75
C GLY A 83 12.73 3.36 1.54
N TRP A 84 12.09 4.53 1.57
CA TRP A 84 10.79 4.74 2.19
C TRP A 84 9.68 4.66 1.14
N ILE A 85 8.45 4.40 1.61
CA ILE A 85 7.24 4.33 0.78
C ILE A 85 6.09 5.10 1.44
N ASP A 86 5.16 5.58 0.62
CA ASP A 86 3.88 6.09 1.09
C ASP A 86 2.93 4.95 1.53
N GLY A 87 1.98 5.30 2.37
CA GLY A 87 0.93 4.39 2.84
C GLY A 87 -0.41 5.10 2.97
N GLN A 88 -0.94 5.13 4.19
CA GLN A 88 -2.27 5.67 4.45
C GLN A 88 -2.36 7.18 4.17
N ARG A 89 -3.41 7.59 3.48
CA ARG A 89 -3.81 8.99 3.31
C ARG A 89 -4.99 9.31 4.22
N LYS A 90 -4.98 10.47 4.87
CA LYS A 90 -6.13 10.96 5.67
C LYS A 90 -6.35 12.44 5.41
N ALA A 91 -7.62 12.86 5.39
CA ALA A 91 -7.94 14.28 5.45
C ALA A 91 -7.53 14.83 6.82
N LEU A 92 -7.00 16.07 6.85
CA LEU A 92 -6.65 16.75 8.10
C LEU A 92 -7.61 17.91 8.35
N ASP A 93 -7.68 18.83 7.39
CA ASP A 93 -8.51 20.04 7.48
C ASP A 93 -8.96 20.48 6.07
N ALA A 94 -9.57 21.66 5.95
CA ALA A 94 -10.04 22.20 4.68
C ALA A 94 -8.89 22.41 3.67
N THR A 95 -7.69 22.75 4.13
CA THR A 95 -6.55 23.18 3.31
C THR A 95 -5.44 22.14 3.23
N HIS A 96 -5.45 21.10 4.05
CA HIS A 96 -4.39 20.09 4.12
C HIS A 96 -4.92 18.66 4.24
N PHE A 97 -4.09 17.72 3.82
CA PHE A 97 -4.23 16.30 4.11
C PHE A 97 -2.92 15.77 4.68
N ILE A 98 -2.95 14.62 5.32
CA ILE A 98 -1.74 13.92 5.79
C ILE A 98 -1.54 12.63 4.99
N GLN A 99 -0.29 12.34 4.67
CA GLN A 99 0.15 11.13 4.00
C GLN A 99 1.19 10.44 4.88
N ARG A 100 0.97 9.18 5.21
CA ARG A 100 1.95 8.40 5.97
C ARG A 100 3.08 7.96 5.04
N PHE A 101 4.32 8.12 5.52
CA PHE A 101 5.53 7.58 4.93
C PHE A 101 6.26 6.71 5.95
N THR A 102 6.75 5.55 5.52
CA THR A 102 7.44 4.59 6.38
C THR A 102 8.61 3.97 5.63
N PRO A 103 9.66 3.49 6.33
CA PRO A 103 10.64 2.59 5.73
C PRO A 103 9.93 1.38 5.11
N ARG A 104 10.41 0.93 3.94
CA ARG A 104 9.89 -0.30 3.34
C ARG A 104 10.18 -1.48 4.26
N ARG A 105 9.20 -2.38 4.41
CA ARG A 105 9.42 -3.66 5.08
C ARG A 105 10.03 -4.64 4.09
N LYS A 106 10.91 -5.52 4.56
CA LYS A 106 11.63 -6.52 3.74
C LYS A 106 10.79 -7.29 2.72
N LYS A 107 9.51 -7.58 3.03
CA LYS A 107 8.61 -8.35 2.16
C LYS A 107 7.52 -7.52 1.48
N SER A 108 7.67 -6.19 1.45
CA SER A 108 6.67 -5.31 0.84
C SER A 108 6.66 -5.48 -0.67
N LEU A 109 5.46 -5.54 -1.25
CA LEU A 109 5.28 -5.59 -2.70
C LEU A 109 5.76 -4.29 -3.37
N TRP A 110 6.09 -4.42 -4.65
CA TRP A 110 6.42 -3.31 -5.53
C TRP A 110 5.30 -3.08 -6.53
N SER A 111 5.01 -1.82 -6.81
CA SER A 111 4.11 -1.41 -7.91
C SER A 111 4.94 -0.98 -9.10
N GLN A 112 4.43 -1.18 -10.31
CA GLN A 112 5.10 -0.75 -11.53
C GLN A 112 5.40 0.77 -11.50
N ARG A 113 4.45 1.58 -11.03
CA ARG A 113 4.64 3.04 -10.84
C ARG A 113 5.89 3.38 -10.02
N ASN A 114 6.15 2.64 -8.95
CA ASN A 114 7.31 2.90 -8.09
C ASN A 114 8.61 2.40 -8.74
N VAL A 115 8.55 1.29 -9.48
CA VAL A 115 9.68 0.82 -10.31
C VAL A 115 10.07 1.87 -11.35
N ASP A 116 9.09 2.41 -12.08
CA ASP A 116 9.32 3.42 -13.12
C ASP A 116 9.92 4.71 -12.52
N LYS A 117 9.37 5.18 -11.39
CA LYS A 117 9.93 6.32 -10.65
C LYS A 117 11.37 6.07 -10.23
N ILE A 118 11.67 4.89 -9.69
CA ILE A 118 13.05 4.55 -9.29
C ILE A 118 13.98 4.52 -10.49
N ALA A 119 13.56 3.98 -11.64
CA ALA A 119 14.40 3.98 -12.85
C ALA A 119 14.81 5.42 -13.24
N VAL A 120 13.87 6.37 -13.20
CA VAL A 120 14.16 7.80 -13.43
C VAL A 120 15.08 8.37 -12.36
N LEU A 121 14.87 8.05 -11.09
CA LEU A 121 15.70 8.54 -9.98
C LEU A 121 17.12 7.99 -9.99
N ILE A 122 17.31 6.74 -10.43
CA ILE A 122 18.62 6.13 -10.67
C ILE A 122 19.33 6.84 -11.82
N ALA A 123 18.63 7.02 -12.95
CA ALA A 123 19.20 7.73 -14.11
C ALA A 123 19.60 9.17 -13.76
N ALA A 124 18.86 9.83 -12.86
CA ALA A 124 19.16 11.16 -12.36
C ALA A 124 20.22 11.21 -11.22
N GLY A 125 20.76 10.06 -10.79
CA GLY A 125 21.76 9.98 -9.71
C GLY A 125 21.25 10.42 -8.33
N ARG A 126 19.92 10.39 -8.10
CA ARG A 126 19.30 10.89 -6.86
C ARG A 126 19.19 9.85 -5.76
N MET A 127 19.20 8.57 -6.12
CA MET A 127 19.07 7.46 -5.18
C MET A 127 20.18 7.47 -4.14
N LYS A 128 19.84 7.22 -2.87
CA LYS A 128 20.80 7.07 -1.78
C LYS A 128 21.10 5.60 -1.52
N PRO A 129 22.19 5.26 -0.81
CA PRO A 129 22.55 3.86 -0.54
C PRO A 129 21.42 3.04 0.09
N ALA A 130 20.63 3.64 1.00
CA ALA A 130 19.48 2.97 1.62
C ALA A 130 18.38 2.63 0.61
N GLY A 131 18.08 3.53 -0.34
CA GLY A 131 17.10 3.26 -1.39
C GLY A 131 17.58 2.20 -2.39
N LEU A 132 18.87 2.24 -2.76
CA LEU A 132 19.47 1.23 -3.64
C LEU A 132 19.47 -0.17 -2.98
N ALA A 133 19.78 -0.26 -1.70
CA ALA A 133 19.74 -1.52 -0.97
C ALA A 133 18.34 -2.17 -0.99
N GLU A 134 17.27 -1.37 -0.91
CA GLU A 134 15.90 -1.89 -1.03
C GLU A 134 15.55 -2.37 -2.45
N VAL A 135 16.13 -1.73 -3.48
CA VAL A 135 15.99 -2.16 -4.89
C VAL A 135 16.73 -3.48 -5.10
N ASP A 136 17.96 -3.58 -4.64
CA ASP A 136 18.78 -4.79 -4.78
C ASP A 136 18.14 -5.97 -4.05
N ALA A 137 17.69 -5.76 -2.81
CA ALA A 137 16.98 -6.79 -2.04
C ALA A 137 15.68 -7.25 -2.74
N ALA A 138 15.00 -6.36 -3.46
CA ALA A 138 13.79 -6.71 -4.20
C ALA A 138 14.07 -7.46 -5.50
N ARG A 139 15.23 -7.24 -6.11
CA ARG A 139 15.70 -8.00 -7.29
C ARG A 139 16.15 -9.39 -6.88
N GLU A 140 16.87 -9.50 -5.77
CA GLU A 140 17.35 -10.78 -5.25
C GLU A 140 16.21 -11.76 -4.91
N ASP A 141 15.07 -11.25 -4.41
CA ASP A 141 13.92 -12.08 -4.04
C ASP A 141 12.79 -12.10 -5.08
N GLY A 142 13.02 -11.51 -6.26
CA GLY A 142 12.10 -11.54 -7.41
C GLY A 142 10.86 -10.66 -7.26
N ARG A 143 10.75 -9.84 -6.20
CA ARG A 143 9.62 -8.90 -6.03
C ARG A 143 9.68 -7.74 -7.03
N TRP A 144 10.87 -7.41 -7.51
CA TRP A 144 11.09 -6.36 -8.50
C TRP A 144 10.42 -6.72 -9.84
N GLU A 145 10.62 -7.94 -10.32
CA GLU A 145 10.06 -8.46 -11.58
C GLU A 145 8.56 -8.73 -11.46
N ARG A 146 8.10 -9.04 -10.25
CA ARG A 146 6.68 -9.27 -9.93
C ARG A 146 5.93 -7.97 -9.59
N ALA A 147 6.50 -6.81 -9.91
CA ALA A 147 5.85 -5.54 -9.64
C ALA A 147 4.49 -5.49 -10.33
N TYR A 148 3.43 -5.27 -9.55
CA TYR A 148 2.08 -5.31 -10.09
C TYR A 148 1.76 -4.01 -10.84
N SER A 149 1.10 -4.14 -11.98
CA SER A 149 0.45 -3.00 -12.64
C SER A 149 -0.82 -2.65 -11.88
N SER A 150 -1.04 -1.35 -11.62
CA SER A 150 -2.28 -0.90 -10.99
C SER A 150 -3.48 -1.37 -11.83
N SER A 151 -4.56 -1.79 -11.17
CA SER A 151 -5.76 -2.36 -11.79
C SER A 151 -6.54 -1.40 -12.70
N SER A 152 -6.04 -0.19 -12.95
CA SER A 152 -6.57 0.75 -13.94
C SER A 152 -6.48 0.26 -15.38
N ASN A 153 -5.82 -0.88 -15.64
CA ASN A 153 -5.74 -1.51 -16.96
C ASN A 153 -6.33 -2.93 -17.00
N VAL A 154 -7.17 -3.28 -16.01
CA VAL A 154 -7.95 -4.52 -16.06
C VAL A 154 -9.10 -4.30 -17.04
N THR A 155 -8.97 -4.87 -18.24
CA THR A 155 -10.13 -5.06 -19.14
C THR A 155 -11.08 -6.02 -18.43
N VAL A 156 -12.23 -5.53 -17.98
CA VAL A 156 -13.28 -6.38 -17.43
C VAL A 156 -13.74 -7.31 -18.55
N PRO A 157 -13.69 -8.65 -18.39
CA PRO A 157 -14.21 -9.56 -19.40
C PRO A 157 -15.71 -9.30 -19.61
N GLU A 158 -16.18 -9.26 -20.85
CA GLU A 158 -17.58 -8.96 -21.22
C GLU A 158 -18.60 -9.85 -20.47
N ASP A 159 -18.21 -11.07 -20.09
CA ASP A 159 -19.07 -12.00 -19.35
C ASP A 159 -19.37 -11.54 -17.91
N PHE A 160 -18.58 -10.62 -17.34
CA PHE A 160 -18.86 -10.00 -16.04
C PHE A 160 -19.94 -8.91 -16.14
N GLU A 161 -20.02 -8.18 -17.26
CA GLU A 161 -21.08 -7.18 -17.47
C GLU A 161 -22.44 -7.85 -17.68
N ARG A 162 -22.46 -8.99 -18.37
CA ARG A 162 -23.69 -9.74 -18.64
C ARG A 162 -24.37 -10.26 -17.37
N ALA A 163 -23.60 -10.70 -16.38
CA ALA A 163 -24.12 -11.16 -15.10
C ALA A 163 -24.71 -10.03 -14.24
N PHE A 164 -24.23 -8.79 -14.40
CA PHE A 164 -24.74 -7.63 -13.66
C PHE A 164 -26.09 -7.12 -14.20
N PHE A 165 -26.35 -7.29 -15.50
CA PHE A 165 -27.60 -6.87 -16.14
C PHE A 165 -28.70 -7.94 -16.17
N MET A 166 -28.38 -9.21 -15.89
CA MET A 166 -29.37 -10.30 -15.92
C MET A 166 -30.20 -10.46 -14.64
N GLU A 167 -29.91 -9.71 -13.56
CA GLU A 167 -30.67 -9.83 -12.30
C GLU A 167 -31.74 -8.74 -12.09
N VAL A 168 -31.91 -7.83 -13.07
CA VAL A 168 -32.97 -6.80 -13.04
C VAL A 168 -33.80 -6.89 -14.31
N GLY A 169 -34.63 -7.93 -14.42
CA GLY A 169 -35.45 -8.09 -15.63
C GLY A 169 -36.33 -9.32 -15.71
N ASP A 170 -37.13 -9.60 -14.69
CA ASP A 170 -38.37 -10.39 -14.80
C ASP A 170 -39.37 -9.70 -13.85
N GLY A 171 -40.49 -9.08 -14.21
CA GLY A 171 -41.34 -9.13 -15.39
C GLY A 171 -42.77 -9.39 -14.91
N GLU A 172 -43.64 -8.37 -14.88
CA GLU A 172 -45.10 -8.56 -15.01
C GLU A 172 -45.79 -7.25 -15.46
N GLU A 173 -45.98 -7.10 -16.76
CA GLU A 173 -47.02 -6.26 -17.37
C GLU A 173 -48.31 -7.08 -17.46
N ALA A 174 -49.42 -6.53 -16.96
CA ALA A 174 -50.75 -6.86 -17.42
C ALA A 174 -51.49 -5.53 -17.63
N GLY A 175 -51.55 -5.09 -18.88
CA GLY A 175 -52.42 -4.00 -19.34
C GLY A 175 -53.46 -4.60 -20.28
N ASP A 176 -54.72 -4.61 -19.85
CA ASP A 176 -55.87 -4.85 -20.72
C ASP A 176 -56.32 -3.51 -21.35
N GLU A 177 -56.04 -3.42 -22.66
CA GLU A 177 -56.82 -2.95 -23.81
C GLU A 177 -57.97 -1.90 -23.69
N GLU A 178 -57.85 -0.90 -24.59
CA GLU A 178 -58.86 -0.20 -25.44
C GLU A 178 -59.97 0.63 -24.74
N GLU A 179 -60.43 1.80 -25.22
CA GLU A 179 -60.91 2.18 -26.56
C GLU A 179 -61.17 3.73 -26.53
N GLU A 180 -60.48 4.50 -27.37
CA GLU A 180 -60.96 5.21 -28.58
C GLU A 180 -61.63 6.59 -28.40
N ASP A 181 -61.09 7.52 -29.19
CA ASP A 181 -61.50 8.89 -29.43
C ASP A 181 -62.99 9.09 -29.75
N ARG A 182 -63.56 10.21 -29.28
CA ARG A 182 -64.17 11.19 -30.20
C ARG A 182 -64.53 12.56 -29.60
N ALA A 183 -64.15 13.56 -30.40
CA ALA A 183 -64.86 14.82 -30.69
C ALA A 183 -64.54 16.08 -29.86
N VAL A 184 -63.66 16.89 -30.46
CA VAL A 184 -63.86 18.31 -30.85
C VAL A 184 -65.22 18.93 -30.48
N CYS A 185 -65.19 19.98 -29.66
CA CYS A 185 -65.76 21.33 -29.92
C CYS A 185 -65.07 22.34 -28.99
#